data_AF-A0A2I1HV03-F1
#
_entry.id   AF-A0A2I1HV03-F1
#
_cell.length_a   1.000
_cell.length_b   1.000
_cell.length_c   1.000
_cell.angle_alpha   90.00
_cell.angle_beta   90.00
_cell.angle_gamma   90.00
#
_symmetry.space_group_name_H-M   'P 1'
#
loop_
_entity.id
_entity.type
_entity.pdbx_description
1 polymer ?
#
loop_
_entity_poly.entity_id
_entity_poly.type
_entity_poly.pdbx_seq_one_letter_code
_entity_poly.pdbx_strand_id
1 'polypeptide(L)' 'EAYQNLFEDLFGCIERDIGETFNFHHIHGEGLGCIIADQHKGQALGLGQYLNSKYPHLTPIEHLQHIYKLCQVHYKR' A
#
# COMPACT_ATOMS: atom_id res chain seq x y z
N GLU A 1 12.10 -0.34 -6.91
CA GLU A 1 12.19 1.13 -7.11
C GLU A 1 10.99 1.70 -7.85
N ALA A 2 10.78 1.48 -9.16
CA ALA A 2 9.70 2.16 -9.90
C ALA A 2 8.30 2.13 -9.22
N TYR A 3 7.85 0.97 -8.72
CA TYR A 3 6.58 0.87 -8.01
C TYR A 3 6.61 1.48 -6.59
N GLN A 4 7.74 1.43 -5.90
CA GLN A 4 7.86 2.09 -4.59
C GLN A 4 7.73 3.60 -4.77
N ASN A 5 8.47 4.17 -5.72
CA ASN A 5 8.40 5.60 -6.04
C ASN A 5 6.98 6.02 -6.45
N LEU A 6 6.28 5.18 -7.23
CA LEU A 6 4.88 5.41 -7.56
C LEU A 6 3.99 5.53 -6.31
N PHE A 7 4.15 4.67 -5.31
CA PHE A 7 3.39 4.77 -4.07
C PHE A 7 3.81 5.97 -3.22
N GLU A 8 5.10 6.30 -3.18
CA GLU A 8 5.60 7.52 -2.53
C GLU A 8 4.97 8.77 -3.15
N ASP A 9 4.97 8.88 -4.48
CA ASP A 9 4.36 9.99 -5.21
C ASP A 9 2.84 10.03 -5.02
N LEU A 10 2.16 8.88 -5.10
CA LEU A 10 0.71 8.79 -4.95
C LEU A 10 0.25 9.28 -3.58
N PHE A 11 0.79 8.69 -2.51
CA PHE A 11 0.38 9.06 -1.15
C PHE A 11 0.91 10.44 -0.77
N GLY A 12 2.09 10.84 -1.26
CA GLY A 12 2.59 12.21 -1.09
C GLY A 12 1.71 13.26 -1.77
N CYS A 13 1.15 12.97 -2.95
CA CYS A 13 0.14 13.82 -3.58
C CYS A 13 -1.11 13.93 -2.71
N ILE A 14 -1.64 12.80 -2.24
CA ILE A 14 -2.85 12.78 -1.41
C ILE A 14 -2.63 13.59 -0.12
N GLU A 15 -1.51 13.38 0.59
CA GLU A 15 -1.16 14.12 1.81
C GLU A 15 -1.09 15.63 1.58
N ARG A 16 -0.55 16.07 0.43
CA ARG A 16 -0.56 17.50 0.06
C ARG A 16 -1.95 18.04 -0.21
N ASP A 17 -2.82 17.25 -0.84
CA ASP A 17 -4.19 17.67 -1.17
C ASP A 17 -5.08 17.78 0.08
N ILE A 18 -4.92 16.87 1.04
CA ILE A 18 -5.69 16.89 2.30
C ILE A 18 -5.07 17.77 3.38
N GLY A 19 -3.78 18.10 3.28
CA GLY A 19 -3.07 18.92 4.26
C GLY A 19 -2.71 18.20 5.57
N GLU A 20 -2.83 16.88 5.62
CA GLU A 20 -2.55 16.02 6.77
C GLU A 20 -1.91 14.69 6.34
N THR A 21 -1.42 13.92 7.32
CA THR A 21 -0.81 12.60 7.07
C THR A 21 -1.87 11.57 6.68
N PHE A 22 -1.56 10.74 5.69
CA PHE A 22 -2.47 9.70 5.23
C PHE A 22 -2.40 8.48 6.13
N ASN A 23 -3.54 8.12 6.73
CA ASN A 23 -3.62 7.00 7.66
C ASN A 23 -3.96 5.67 6.95
N PHE A 24 -3.20 4.63 7.31
CA PHE A 24 -3.50 3.24 7.00
C PHE A 24 -4.13 2.54 8.20
N HIS A 25 -5.24 1.81 7.99
CA HIS A 25 -6.02 1.24 9.08
C HIS A 25 -5.25 0.23 9.93
N HIS A 26 -4.43 -0.61 9.31
CA HIS A 26 -3.63 -1.61 10.04
C HIS A 26 -2.47 -1.02 10.83
N ILE A 27 -2.18 0.28 10.66
CA ILE A 27 -1.16 1.02 11.42
C ILE A 27 -1.80 1.91 12.48
N HIS A 28 -2.86 2.64 12.12
CA HIS A 28 -3.43 3.71 12.96
C HIS A 28 -4.83 3.40 13.52
N GLY A 29 -5.47 2.30 13.11
CA GLY A 29 -6.85 1.97 13.46
C GLY A 29 -7.90 2.72 12.63
N GLU A 30 -7.50 3.58 11.70
CA GLU A 30 -8.37 4.36 10.82
C GLU A 30 -7.72 4.59 9.44
N GLY A 31 -8.53 5.08 8.48
CA GLY A 31 -8.07 5.35 7.11
C GLY A 31 -8.17 4.13 6.19
N LEU A 32 -7.21 3.97 5.27
CA LEU A 32 -7.33 2.98 4.19
C LEU A 32 -7.21 1.54 4.72
N GLY A 33 -8.27 0.75 4.53
CA GLY A 33 -8.36 -0.63 5.01
C GLY A 33 -7.78 -1.68 4.06
N CYS A 34 -7.91 -1.48 2.74
CA CYS A 34 -7.31 -2.40 1.77
C CYS A 34 -7.17 -1.79 0.37
N ILE A 35 -6.23 -2.34 -0.40
CA ILE A 35 -6.04 -2.11 -1.83
C ILE A 35 -6.37 -3.42 -2.55
N ILE A 36 -7.29 -3.35 -3.52
CA ILE A 36 -7.61 -4.48 -4.39
C ILE A 36 -6.81 -4.32 -5.67
N ALA A 37 -5.94 -5.28 -5.96
CA ALA A 37 -5.04 -5.23 -7.12
C ALA A 37 -5.08 -6.53 -7.92
N ASP A 38 -4.63 -6.47 -9.17
CA ASP A 38 -4.31 -7.68 -9.91
C ASP A 38 -3.07 -8.34 -9.27
N GLN A 39 -2.83 -9.62 -9.54
CA GLN A 39 -1.73 -10.36 -8.90
C GLN A 39 -0.35 -9.96 -9.46
N HIS A 40 -0.15 -8.69 -9.79
CA HIS A 40 1.10 -8.20 -10.33
C HIS A 40 2.17 -8.10 -9.24
N LYS A 41 3.15 -9.02 -9.27
CA LYS A 41 4.22 -9.14 -8.26
C LYS A 41 4.96 -7.83 -7.99
N GLY A 42 5.19 -7.02 -9.03
CA GLY A 42 5.89 -5.74 -8.90
C GLY A 42 5.11 -4.70 -8.08
N GLN A 43 3.78 -4.70 -8.19
CA GLN A 43 2.93 -3.76 -7.43
C GLN A 43 2.91 -4.14 -5.95
N ALA A 44 2.69 -5.43 -5.65
CA ALA A 44 2.74 -5.93 -4.27
C ALA A 44 4.10 -5.64 -3.62
N LEU A 45 5.21 -5.92 -4.32
CA LEU A 45 6.54 -5.64 -3.80
C LEU A 45 6.75 -4.14 -3.54
N GLY A 46 6.37 -3.28 -4.49
CA GLY A 46 6.51 -1.83 -4.34
C GLY A 46 5.68 -1.27 -3.18
N LEU A 47 4.44 -1.75 -3.01
CA LEU A 47 3.58 -1.33 -1.89
C LEU A 47 4.17 -1.76 -0.55
N GLY A 48 4.64 -3.00 -0.45
CA GLY A 48 5.27 -3.52 0.77
C GLY A 48 6.54 -2.74 1.13
N GLN A 49 7.38 -2.41 0.14
CA GLN A 49 8.59 -1.59 0.32
C GLN A 49 8.26 -0.16 0.77
N TYR A 50 7.27 0.48 0.15
CA TYR A 50 6.79 1.80 0.55
C TYR A 50 6.29 1.83 2.00
N LEU A 51 5.45 0.85 2.37
CA LEU A 51 4.92 0.80 3.73
C LEU A 51 6.02 0.53 4.76
N ASN A 52 6.95 -0.38 4.46
CA ASN A 52 8.08 -0.68 5.34
C ASN A 52 9.03 0.52 5.51
N SER A 53 9.20 1.37 4.49
CA SER A 53 10.04 2.57 4.61
C SER A 53 9.43 3.62 5.55
N LYS A 54 8.10 3.79 5.56
CA LYS A 54 7.40 4.64 6.54
C LYS A 54 7.26 3.98 7.92
N TYR A 55 7.06 2.67 7.96
CA TYR A 55 6.68 1.93 9.17
C TYR A 55 7.58 0.69 9.36
N PRO A 56 8.85 0.87 9.77
CA PRO A 56 9.85 -0.20 9.77
C PRO A 56 9.63 -1.28 10.84
N HIS A 57 8.60 -1.16 11.68
CA HIS A 57 8.25 -2.14 12.72
C HIS A 57 7.52 -3.38 12.17
N LEU A 58 7.07 -3.35 10.91
CA LEU A 58 6.56 -4.51 10.18
C LEU A 58 7.37 -4.71 8.91
N THR A 59 7.58 -5.97 8.53
CA THR A 59 8.19 -6.34 7.25
C THR A 59 7.27 -5.99 6.07
N PRO A 60 7.82 -5.86 4.85
CA PRO A 60 7.00 -5.67 3.65
C PRO A 60 5.89 -6.73 3.49
N ILE A 61 6.17 -7.98 3.86
CA ILE A 61 5.21 -9.08 3.75
C ILE A 61 4.08 -8.93 4.77
N GLU A 62 4.39 -8.60 6.03
CA GLU A 62 3.38 -8.36 7.07
C GLU A 62 2.45 -7.22 6.67
N HIS A 63 2.98 -6.11 6.15
CA HIS A 63 2.13 -5.05 5.61
C HIS A 63 1.16 -5.54 4.54
N LEU A 64 1.64 -6.34 3.57
CA LEU A 64 0.81 -6.86 2.49
C LEU A 64 -0.30 -7.79 3.00
N GLN A 65 -0.05 -8.57 4.05
CA GLN A 65 -1.07 -9.43 4.65
C GLN A 65 -2.27 -8.65 5.18
N HIS A 66 -2.05 -7.41 5.64
CA HIS A 66 -3.12 -6.56 6.17
C HIS A 66 -3.86 -5.78 5.08
N ILE A 67 -3.15 -5.26 4.08
CA ILE A 67 -3.72 -4.26 3.15
C ILE A 67 -3.98 -4.81 1.74
N TYR A 68 -3.24 -5.81 1.26
CA TYR A 68 -3.27 -6.21 -0.15
C TYR A 68 -4.27 -7.34 -0.40
N LYS A 69 -5.27 -7.10 -1.24
CA LYS A 69 -6.27 -8.09 -1.64
C LYS A 69 -6.24 -8.35 -3.13
N LEU A 70 -6.37 -9.61 -3.53
CA LEU A 70 -6.41 -9.98 -4.94
C LEU A 70 -7.78 -9.72 -5.56
N CYS A 71 -7.79 -9.07 -6.72
CA CYS A 71 -8.97 -8.89 -7.54
C CYS A 71 -9.44 -10.25 -8.09
N GLN A 72 -10.56 -10.76 -7.57
CA GLN A 72 -11.11 -12.06 -7.98
C GLN A 72 -11.54 -12.10 -9.45
N VAL A 73 -11.99 -10.97 -10.00
CA VAL A 73 -12.43 -10.87 -11.40
C VAL A 73 -11.26 -11.11 -12.36
N HIS A 74 -10.09 -10.54 -12.06
CA HIS A 74 -8.89 -10.75 -12.86
C HIS A 74 -8.22 -12.10 -12.57
N TYR A 75 -8.28 -12.58 -11.33
CA TYR A 75 -7.69 -13.87 -10.96
C TYR A 75 -8.40 -15.08 -11.59
N LYS A 76 -9.73 -15.00 -11.77
CA LYS A 76 -10.56 -16.11 -12.28
C LYS A 76 -10.78 -16.07 -13.80
N ARG A 77 -10.10 -15.18 -14.52
CA ARG A 77 -10.20 -15.09 -15.99
C ARG A 77 -9.37 -16.16 -16.68
#